data_AF-A0A927EZ19-F1
#
_entry.id   AF-A0A927EZ19-F1
#
_cell.length_a   1.000
_cell.length_b   1.000
_cell.length_c   1.000
_cell.angle_alpha   90.00
_cell.angle_beta   90.00
_cell.angle_gamma   90.00
#
_symmetry.space_group_name_H-M   'P 1'
#
loop_
_entity.id
_entity.type
_entity.pdbx_description
1 polymer ?
#
loop_
_entity_poly.entity_id
_entity_poly.type
_entity_poly.pdbx_seq_one_letter_code
_entity_poly.pdbx_strand_id
1 'polypeptide(L)'
;MEAATRATAGPVLRSGGVTVRLAEDGIEWEDRKAVSRIPYEAVVSVSAHGTVGRYARLRLGLQHTGTGHPDRYEVLCLRRSGQPFAEQLNERLSDAGGVWGVGRRPRVTVEPRADAGTLRTARQALRRRCTTR
;
A
#
# COMPACT_ATOMS: atom_id res chain seq x y z
N MET A 1 -28.20 -18.35 -11.14
CA MET A 1 -26.91 -17.92 -11.72
C MET A 1 -26.84 -16.42 -11.55
N GLU A 2 -26.40 -15.94 -10.39
CA GLU A 2 -26.15 -14.52 -10.17
C GLU A 2 -24.65 -14.27 -10.30
N ALA A 3 -24.35 -13.32 -11.18
CA ALA A 3 -23.00 -12.94 -11.56
C ALA A 3 -22.26 -12.42 -10.32
N ALA A 4 -21.21 -13.12 -9.92
CA ALA A 4 -20.17 -12.51 -9.11
C ALA A 4 -19.64 -11.31 -9.91
N THR A 5 -19.93 -10.09 -9.43
CA THR A 5 -19.18 -8.89 -9.80
C THR A 5 -17.72 -9.22 -9.58
N ARG A 6 -17.04 -9.61 -10.65
CA ARG A 6 -15.60 -9.71 -10.68
C ARG A 6 -15.15 -8.27 -10.68
N ALA A 7 -15.01 -7.69 -9.49
CA ALA A 7 -14.21 -6.49 -9.30
C ALA A 7 -12.94 -6.74 -10.11
N THR A 8 -12.72 -5.97 -11.18
CA THR A 8 -11.56 -6.14 -12.05
C THR A 8 -10.35 -5.93 -11.14
N ALA A 9 -9.75 -7.03 -10.69
CA ALA A 9 -8.62 -6.98 -9.78
C ALA A 9 -7.49 -6.32 -10.56
N GLY A 10 -7.28 -5.04 -10.32
CA GLY A 10 -6.21 -4.30 -10.97
C GLY A 10 -4.84 -4.87 -10.60
N PRO A 11 -3.78 -4.40 -11.26
CA PRO A 11 -2.42 -4.92 -11.07
C PRO A 11 -2.03 -5.05 -9.60
N VAL A 12 -1.39 -6.16 -9.24
CA VAL A 12 -0.96 -6.44 -7.86
C VAL A 12 0.54 -6.76 -7.82
N LEU A 13 1.26 -6.05 -6.96
CA LEU A 13 2.63 -6.36 -6.58
C LEU A 13 2.66 -6.97 -5.18
N ARG A 14 3.27 -8.15 -5.03
CA ARG A 14 3.49 -8.79 -3.73
C ARG A 14 4.98 -8.91 -3.46
N SER A 15 5.45 -8.38 -2.34
CA SER A 15 6.85 -8.52 -1.94
C SER A 15 7.10 -8.26 -0.47
N GLY A 16 7.95 -9.08 0.16
CA GLY A 16 8.38 -8.84 1.54
C GLY A 16 7.26 -8.82 2.59
N GLY A 17 6.10 -9.42 2.31
CA GLY A 17 4.92 -9.33 3.17
C GLY A 17 4.12 -8.02 3.00
N VAL A 18 4.40 -7.27 1.94
CA VAL A 18 3.62 -6.13 1.47
C VAL A 18 2.85 -6.54 0.21
N THR A 19 1.60 -6.13 0.12
CA THR A 19 0.79 -6.21 -1.10
C THR A 19 0.42 -4.80 -1.52
N VAL A 20 0.78 -4.43 -2.74
CA VAL A 20 0.39 -3.15 -3.36
C VAL A 20 -0.56 -3.48 -4.51
N ARG A 21 -1.75 -2.90 -4.50
CA ARG A 21 -2.77 -3.12 -5.51
C ARG A 21 -3.24 -1.80 -6.08
N LEU A 22 -3.27 -1.73 -7.41
CA LEU A 22 -3.87 -0.62 -8.14
C LEU A 22 -5.38 -0.90 -8.22
N ALA A 23 -6.16 -0.10 -7.50
CA ALA A 23 -7.62 -0.10 -7.55
C ALA A 23 -8.11 0.99 -8.52
N GLU A 24 -9.43 1.06 -8.70
CA GLU A 24 -10.07 2.05 -9.57
C GLU A 24 -9.78 3.49 -9.10
N ASP A 25 -9.99 3.77 -7.81
CA ASP A 25 -9.86 5.12 -7.23
C ASP A 25 -8.52 5.40 -6.53
N GLY A 26 -7.58 4.45 -6.53
CA GLY A 26 -6.31 4.63 -5.85
C GLY A 26 -5.51 3.36 -5.64
N ILE A 27 -4.64 3.41 -4.63
CA ILE A 27 -3.68 2.36 -4.30
C ILE A 27 -4.06 1.79 -2.94
N GLU A 28 -4.21 0.47 -2.87
CA GLU A 28 -4.27 -0.25 -1.60
C GLU A 28 -2.87 -0.78 -1.26
N TRP A 29 -2.30 -0.27 -0.18
CA TRP A 29 -1.01 -0.70 0.36
C TRP A 29 -1.23 -1.46 1.66
N GLU A 30 -1.05 -2.77 1.62
CA GLU A 30 -1.17 -3.64 2.79
C GLU A 30 0.21 -4.10 3.24
N ASP A 31 0.53 -3.91 4.52
CA ASP A 31 1.68 -4.53 5.16
C ASP A 31 1.26 -5.35 6.40
N ARG A 32 2.21 -5.71 7.25
CA ARG A 32 1.95 -6.52 8.45
C ARG A 32 1.14 -5.77 9.52
N LYS A 33 1.15 -4.44 9.50
CA LYS A 33 0.55 -3.58 10.52
C LYS A 33 -0.80 -3.04 10.05
N ALA A 34 -0.89 -2.62 8.81
CA ALA A 34 -2.00 -1.81 8.33
C ALA A 34 -2.35 -2.06 6.86
N VAL A 35 -3.56 -1.65 6.52
CA VAL A 35 -4.01 -1.42 5.15
C VAL A 35 -4.18 0.09 4.98
N SER A 36 -3.41 0.67 4.07
CA SER A 36 -3.52 2.07 3.68
C SER A 36 -4.25 2.16 2.35
N ARG A 37 -5.29 2.99 2.27
CA ARG A 37 -5.92 3.37 1.00
C ARG A 37 -5.49 4.79 0.63
N ILE A 38 -4.79 4.87 -0.49
CA ILE A 38 -4.10 6.06 -0.95
C ILE A 38 -4.77 6.49 -2.26
N PRO A 39 -5.55 7.57 -2.28
CA PRO A 39 -6.11 8.06 -3.54
C PRO A 39 -4.97 8.51 -4.47
N TYR A 40 -5.14 8.36 -5.78
CA TYR A 40 -4.10 8.74 -6.76
C TYR A 40 -3.68 10.20 -6.61
N GLU A 41 -4.61 11.09 -6.29
CA GLU A 41 -4.38 12.51 -6.03
C GLU A 41 -3.43 12.80 -4.84
N ALA A 42 -3.22 11.82 -3.94
CA ALA A 42 -2.26 11.96 -2.85
C ALA A 42 -0.81 11.67 -3.27
N VAL A 43 -0.59 11.06 -4.44
CA VAL A 43 0.71 10.57 -4.88
C VAL A 43 1.44 11.65 -5.67
N VAL A 44 2.58 12.11 -5.14
CA VAL A 44 3.39 13.17 -5.77
C VAL A 44 4.58 12.64 -6.55
N SER A 45 4.97 11.39 -6.31
CA SER A 45 6.05 10.74 -7.06
C SER A 45 5.99 9.23 -6.96
N VAL A 46 6.40 8.56 -8.02
CA VAL A 46 6.58 7.11 -8.09
C VAL A 46 7.91 6.82 -8.75
N SER A 47 8.68 5.91 -8.17
CA SER A 47 9.89 5.41 -8.81
C SER A 47 10.16 3.95 -8.49
N ALA A 48 10.72 3.25 -9.47
CA ALA A 48 11.30 1.92 -9.29
C ALA A 48 12.78 1.97 -9.68
N HIS A 49 13.65 2.12 -8.69
CA HIS A 49 15.09 2.15 -8.95
C HIS A 49 15.67 0.74 -8.79
N GLY A 50 16.49 0.33 -9.76
CA GLY A 50 17.34 -0.84 -9.60
C GLY A 50 18.23 -0.67 -8.37
N THR A 51 18.29 -1.69 -7.51
CA THR A 51 19.18 -1.69 -6.35
C THR A 51 20.41 -2.51 -6.70
N VAL A 52 20.57 -3.71 -6.11
CA VAL A 52 21.66 -4.63 -6.40
C VAL A 52 21.08 -5.97 -6.86
N GLY A 53 21.68 -6.54 -7.91
CA GLY A 53 21.26 -7.81 -8.51
C GLY A 53 19.85 -7.75 -9.11
N ARG A 54 19.00 -8.72 -8.73
CA ARG A 54 17.65 -8.90 -9.31
C ARG A 54 16.55 -8.06 -8.67
N TYR A 55 16.89 -7.14 -7.76
CA TYR A 55 15.90 -6.39 -6.97
C TYR A 55 15.82 -4.92 -7.38
N ALA A 56 14.61 -4.37 -7.29
CA ALA A 56 14.32 -2.95 -7.40
C ALA A 56 13.63 -2.46 -6.12
N ARG A 57 13.77 -1.18 -5.83
CA ARG A 57 13.02 -0.51 -4.77
C ARG A 57 11.92 0.30 -5.42
N LEU A 58 10.67 -0.09 -5.18
CA LEU A 58 9.50 0.70 -5.51
C LEU A 58 9.28 1.71 -4.38
N ARG A 59 9.16 2.98 -4.74
CA ARG A 59 8.93 4.09 -3.81
C ARG A 59 7.78 4.94 -4.29
N LEU A 60 6.87 5.25 -3.37
CA LEU A 60 5.77 6.19 -3.55
C LEU A 60 6.00 7.34 -2.57
N GLY A 61 6.08 8.57 -3.09
CA GLY A 61 6.01 9.78 -2.29
C GLY A 61 4.58 10.30 -2.27
N LEU A 62 4.09 10.66 -1.09
CA LEU A 62 2.76 11.25 -0.90
C LEU A 62 2.86 12.70 -0.45
N GLN A 63 1.86 13.49 -0.80
CA GLN A 63 1.67 14.79 -0.17
C GLN A 63 1.28 14.61 1.30
N HIS A 64 1.71 15.54 2.15
CA HIS A 64 1.31 15.53 3.54
C HIS A 64 -0.16 15.96 3.69
N THR A 65 -1.02 15.05 4.15
CA THR A 65 -2.47 15.33 4.29
C THR A 65 -2.88 15.66 5.72
N GLY A 66 -2.00 15.45 6.70
CA GLY A 66 -2.30 15.60 8.13
C GLY A 66 -3.10 14.44 8.73
N THR A 67 -3.32 13.34 8.00
CA THR A 67 -4.07 12.17 8.51
C THR A 67 -3.20 11.11 9.19
N GLY A 68 -1.91 11.41 9.43
CA GLY A 68 -0.99 10.51 10.16
C GLY A 68 -0.41 9.36 9.32
N HIS A 69 -0.63 9.34 8.00
CA HIS A 69 0.07 8.43 7.10
C HIS A 69 1.55 8.86 6.93
N PRO A 70 2.46 7.93 6.59
CA PRO A 70 3.80 8.31 6.21
C PRO A 70 3.79 9.06 4.87
N ASP A 71 4.66 10.06 4.71
CA ASP A 71 4.83 10.78 3.44
C ASP A 71 5.52 9.91 2.37
N ARG A 72 5.94 8.69 2.73
CA ARG A 72 6.65 7.77 1.86
C ARG A 72 6.31 6.31 2.15
N TYR A 73 6.04 5.57 1.08
CA TYR A 73 5.90 4.12 1.10
C TYR A 73 7.01 3.50 0.24
N GLU A 74 7.68 2.47 0.77
CA GLU A 74 8.78 1.80 0.07
C GLU A 74 8.66 0.28 0.23
N VAL A 75 8.89 -0.44 -0.87
CA VAL A 75 8.96 -1.90 -0.88
C VAL A 75 10.09 -2.38 -1.79
N LEU A 76 10.88 -3.34 -1.29
CA LEU A 76 11.85 -4.06 -2.11
C LEU A 76 11.11 -5.14 -2.89
N CYS A 77 11.29 -5.18 -4.21
CA CYS A 77 10.63 -6.12 -5.10
C CYS A 77 11.59 -6.67 -6.15
N LEU A 78 11.18 -7.70 -6.89
CA LEU A 78 11.96 -8.20 -8.02
C LEU A 78 11.93 -7.16 -9.15
N ARG A 79 13.08 -6.86 -9.76
CA ARG A 79 13.20 -5.87 -10.84
C ARG A 79 12.22 -6.14 -11.99
N ARG A 80 12.07 -7.40 -12.39
CA ARG A 80 11.14 -7.86 -13.44
C ARG A 80 9.66 -7.60 -13.14
N SER A 81 9.31 -7.33 -11.89
CA SER A 81 7.93 -7.08 -11.44
C SER A 81 7.74 -5.63 -11.01
N GLY A 82 8.73 -5.04 -10.33
CA GLY A 82 8.65 -3.67 -9.83
C GLY A 82 8.65 -2.61 -10.91
N GLN A 83 9.47 -2.80 -11.96
CA GLN A 83 9.57 -1.84 -13.06
C GLN A 83 8.26 -1.73 -13.87
N PRO A 84 7.70 -2.83 -14.42
CA PRO A 84 6.41 -2.74 -15.14
C PRO A 84 5.25 -2.32 -14.24
N PHE A 85 5.30 -2.61 -12.94
CA PHE A 85 4.28 -2.13 -11.99
C PHE A 85 4.37 -0.62 -11.77
N ALA A 86 5.58 -0.06 -11.69
CA ALA A 86 5.78 1.38 -11.57
C ALA A 86 5.37 2.12 -12.86
N GLU A 87 5.61 1.54 -14.03
CA GLU A 87 5.14 2.05 -15.32
C GLU A 87 3.60 2.12 -15.33
N GLN A 88 2.92 1.02 -15.01
CA GLN A 88 1.45 0.98 -14.90
C GLN A 88 0.90 1.97 -13.87
N LEU A 89 1.58 2.14 -12.74
CA LEU A 89 1.16 3.12 -11.74
C LEU A 89 1.33 4.56 -12.27
N ASN A 90 2.42 4.87 -12.99
CA ASN A 90 2.60 6.18 -13.62
C ASN A 90 1.56 6.45 -14.71
N GLU A 91 1.18 5.44 -15.49
CA GLU A 91 0.07 5.53 -16.45
C GLU A 91 -1.23 5.87 -15.71
N ARG A 92 -1.56 5.15 -14.63
CA ARG A 92 -2.76 5.43 -13.82
C ARG A 92 -2.75 6.82 -13.19
N LEU A 93 -1.60 7.31 -12.74
CA LEU A 93 -1.47 8.67 -12.22
C LEU A 93 -1.65 9.72 -13.32
N SER A 94 -1.20 9.43 -14.53
CA SER A 94 -1.37 10.31 -15.69
C SER A 94 -2.83 10.35 -16.15
N ASP A 95 -3.51 9.19 -16.17
CA ASP A 95 -4.94 9.06 -16.48
C ASP A 95 -5.82 9.71 -15.39
N ALA A 96 -5.42 9.58 -14.11
CA ALA A 96 -6.06 10.27 -13.00
C ALA A 96 -5.87 11.80 -13.09
N GLY A 97 -4.99 12.27 -13.98
CA GLY A 97 -5.27 13.40 -14.86
C GLY A 97 -5.76 14.67 -14.16
N GLY A 98 -4.83 15.41 -13.55
CA GLY A 98 -4.83 16.86 -13.74
C GLY A 98 -5.91 17.69 -13.05
N VAL A 99 -6.74 17.16 -12.15
CA VAL A 99 -7.61 17.99 -11.31
C VAL A 99 -7.01 18.09 -9.92
N TRP A 100 -6.04 18.99 -9.78
CA TRP A 100 -5.75 19.58 -8.48
C TRP A 100 -6.99 20.36 -8.08
N GLY A 101 -7.91 19.68 -7.38
CA GLY A 101 -9.05 20.35 -6.75
C GLY A 101 -8.49 21.32 -5.73
N VAL A 102 -8.29 22.58 -6.13
CA VAL A 102 -7.82 23.66 -5.26
C VAL A 102 -8.75 23.68 -4.03
N GLY A 103 -8.24 23.23 -2.88
CA GLY A 103 -8.98 23.19 -1.62
C GLY A 103 -9.40 21.81 -1.09
N ARG A 104 -9.21 20.70 -1.83
CA ARG A 104 -9.37 19.35 -1.24
C ARG A 104 -8.01 18.74 -0.89
N ARG A 105 -7.79 18.47 0.40
CA ARG A 105 -6.71 17.58 0.82
C ARG A 105 -7.18 16.15 0.61
N PRO A 106 -6.53 15.34 -0.24
CA PRO A 106 -6.77 13.90 -0.28
C PRO A 106 -6.79 13.31 1.11
N ARG A 107 -7.69 12.36 1.33
CA ARG A 107 -7.77 11.64 2.59
C ARG A 107 -7.18 10.25 2.41
N VAL A 108 -5.93 10.07 2.83
CA VAL A 108 -5.36 8.73 3.00
C VAL A 108 -5.97 8.12 4.26
N THR A 109 -6.52 6.92 4.12
CA THR A 109 -7.02 6.12 5.26
C THR A 109 -6.00 5.06 5.61
N VAL A 110 -5.80 4.82 6.91
CA VAL A 110 -4.89 3.80 7.43
C VAL A 110 -5.66 3.02 8.49
N GLU A 111 -5.89 1.75 8.22
CA GLU A 111 -6.61 0.84 9.11
C GLU A 111 -5.69 -0.27 9.61
N PRO A 112 -5.78 -0.69 10.89
CA PRO A 112 -5.02 -1.82 11.37
C PRO A 112 -5.42 -3.09 10.61
N ARG A 113 -4.44 -3.93 10.28
CA ARG A 113 -4.70 -5.24 9.69
C ARG A 113 -5.48 -6.09 10.70
N ALA A 114 -6.53 -6.77 10.25
CA ALA A 114 -7.38 -7.62 11.11
C ALA A 114 -6.58 -8.65 11.95
N ASP A 115 -5.46 -9.17 11.43
CA ASP A 115 -4.58 -10.11 12.14
C ASP A 115 -3.58 -9.47 13.13
N ALA A 116 -3.39 -8.15 13.09
CA ALA A 116 -2.36 -7.48 13.89
C ALA A 116 -2.68 -7.46 15.39
N GLY A 117 -3.97 -7.53 15.75
CA GLY A 117 -4.45 -7.55 17.14
C GLY A 117 -4.40 -8.92 17.81
N THR A 118 -4.56 -10.00 17.04
CA THR A 118 -4.71 -11.36 17.58
C THR A 118 -3.39 -11.89 18.16
N LEU A 119 -2.26 -11.58 17.51
CA LEU A 119 -0.94 -12.02 17.98
C LEU A 119 -0.47 -11.34 19.27
N ARG A 120 -0.84 -10.06 19.48
CA ARG A 120 -0.45 -9.29 20.67
C ARG A 120 -1.19 -9.80 21.91
N THR A 121 -2.48 -10.09 21.75
CA THR A 121 -3.35 -10.64 22.80
C THR A 121 -2.95 -12.08 23.16
N ALA A 122 -2.66 -12.93 22.17
CA ALA A 122 -2.19 -14.30 22.42
C ALA A 122 -0.84 -14.34 23.15
N ARG A 123 0.12 -13.47 22.80
CA ARG A 123 1.41 -13.37 23.51
C ARG A 123 1.26 -12.84 24.94
N GLN A 124 0.38 -11.86 25.19
CA GLN A 124 0.11 -11.38 26.56
C GLN A 124 -0.59 -12.45 27.42
N ALA A 125 -1.52 -13.21 26.84
CA ALA A 125 -2.20 -14.30 27.53
C ALA A 125 -1.24 -15.44 27.90
N LEU A 126 -0.27 -15.75 27.03
CA LEU A 126 0.75 -16.78 27.31
C LEU A 126 1.72 -16.35 28.42
N ARG A 127 2.13 -15.08 28.46
CA ARG A 127 3.02 -14.57 29.53
C ARG A 127 2.37 -14.57 30.91
N ARG A 128 1.06 -14.29 30.99
CA ARG A 128 0.32 -14.32 32.26
C ARG A 128 0.13 -15.73 32.83
N ARG A 129 0.22 -16.78 32.00
CA ARG A 129 0.12 -18.17 32.46
C ARG A 129 1.42 -18.73 33.05
N CYS A 130 2.56 -18.08 32.84
CA CYS A 130 3.85 -18.56 33.36
C CYS A 130 4.28 -17.93 34.70
N THR A 131 3.49 -17.00 35.25
CA THR A 131 3.82 -16.26 36.48
C THR A 131 3.02 -16.69 37.72
N THR A 132 2.29 -17.80 37.64
CA THR A 132 1.73 -18.48 38.82
C THR A 132 2.46 -19.80 39.00
N ARG A 133 3.52 -19.77 39.79
CA ARG A 133 4.09 -20.94 40.44
C ARG A 133 4.50 -20.59 41.85
#